data_AF-W7TQF6-F1
#
_entry.id   AF-W7TQF6-F1
#
_cell.length_a   1.000
_cell.length_b   1.000
_cell.length_c   1.000
_cell.angle_alpha   90.00
_cell.angle_beta   90.00
_cell.angle_gamma   90.00
#
_symmetry.space_group_name_H-M   'P 1'
#
loop_
_entity.id
_entity.type
_entity.pdbx_description
1 polymer ?
#
loop_
_entity_poly.entity_id
_entity_poly.type
_entity_poly.pdbx_seq_one_letter_code
_entity_poly.pdbx_strand_id
1 'polypeptide(L)'
;MLTDEQRARIEENRKRALALRARKEKERLQQHAELLREQQLQLTAADTNTPESSSQALQNLLAQGGFTREGPEDEGDSTDSVPTAAPSAPVPKATQVEGKGLSCEVCGSGLVDPMYHDVFRITVCTPCKNNNEEEYGLVTKGDAVAEFLLQEGTMRVMPYLERNNPRNTKYQKMKLYCRRLLRAKAYERWDGPEGLAEERNRRRERRYESAIDKTLNVFAKTTKKAKIWSQK
;
A
#
# COMPACT_ATOMS: atom_id res chain seq x y z
N MET A 1 -29.43 37.39 -11.88
CA MET A 1 -28.65 37.37 -13.14
C MET A 1 -27.35 38.12 -12.87
N LEU A 2 -26.17 37.56 -13.21
CA LEU A 2 -24.90 38.30 -13.06
C LEU A 2 -24.93 39.55 -13.96
N THR A 3 -24.23 40.61 -13.58
CA THR A 3 -24.04 41.78 -14.46
C THR A 3 -22.95 41.49 -15.49
N ASP A 4 -22.94 42.24 -16.60
CA ASP A 4 -21.93 42.07 -17.66
C ASP A 4 -20.50 42.34 -17.16
N GLU A 5 -20.33 43.31 -16.26
CA GLU A 5 -19.03 43.59 -15.62
C GLU A 5 -18.54 42.43 -14.75
N GLN A 6 -19.45 41.76 -14.01
CA GLN A 6 -19.09 40.59 -13.20
C GLN A 6 -18.66 39.41 -14.08
N ARG A 7 -19.33 39.20 -15.22
CA ARG A 7 -18.93 38.19 -16.22
C ARG A 7 -17.55 38.49 -16.80
N ALA A 8 -17.30 39.73 -17.20
CA ALA A 8 -16.01 40.15 -17.75
C ALA A 8 -14.85 39.93 -16.77
N ARG A 9 -15.05 40.25 -15.48
CA ARG A 9 -14.04 40.04 -14.43
C ARG A 9 -13.77 38.55 -14.16
N ILE A 10 -14.81 37.70 -14.20
CA ILE A 10 -14.65 36.24 -14.09
C ILE A 10 -13.86 35.70 -15.28
N GLU A 11 -14.17 36.17 -16.48
CA GLU A 11 -13.49 35.74 -17.70
C GLU A 11 -12.01 36.17 -17.73
N GLU A 12 -11.72 37.38 -17.27
CA GLU A 12 -10.35 37.88 -17.15
C GLU A 12 -9.55 37.09 -16.12
N ASN A 13 -10.11 36.83 -14.94
CA ASN A 13 -9.49 35.98 -13.92
C ASN A 13 -9.24 34.56 -14.42
N ARG A 14 -10.19 34.00 -15.19
CA ARG A 14 -10.05 32.69 -15.84
C ARG A 14 -8.90 32.70 -16.85
N LYS A 15 -8.80 33.73 -17.71
CA LYS A 15 -7.71 33.89 -18.69
C LYS A 15 -6.35 34.00 -17.99
N ARG A 16 -6.24 34.80 -16.92
CA ARG A 16 -5.01 34.92 -16.11
C ARG A 16 -4.62 33.59 -15.45
N ALA A 17 -5.58 32.85 -14.90
CA ALA A 17 -5.32 31.55 -14.29
C ALA A 17 -4.84 30.49 -15.32
N LEU A 18 -5.42 30.49 -16.52
CA LEU A 18 -4.99 29.60 -17.61
C LEU A 18 -3.59 29.97 -18.12
N ALA A 19 -3.29 31.26 -18.27
CA ALA A 19 -1.97 31.73 -18.68
C ALA A 19 -0.88 31.33 -17.67
N LEU A 20 -1.15 31.46 -16.37
CA LEU A 20 -0.21 31.04 -15.31
C LEU A 20 0.04 29.53 -15.33
N ARG A 21 -1.00 28.71 -15.58
CA ARG A 21 -0.87 27.25 -15.69
C ARG A 21 -0.04 26.86 -16.91
N ALA A 22 -0.33 27.43 -18.07
CA ALA A 22 0.42 27.19 -19.30
C ALA A 22 1.91 27.61 -19.15
N ARG A 23 2.18 28.74 -18.47
CA ARG A 23 3.56 29.17 -18.18
C ARG A 23 4.30 28.16 -17.31
N LYS A 24 3.71 27.72 -16.19
CA LYS A 24 4.32 26.72 -15.30
C LYS A 24 4.53 25.37 -15.98
N GLU A 25 3.60 24.96 -16.84
CA GLU A 25 3.73 23.72 -17.61
C GLU A 25 4.90 23.81 -18.61
N LYS A 26 5.02 24.92 -19.32
CA LYS A 26 6.16 25.17 -20.22
C LYS A 26 7.49 25.18 -19.45
N GLU A 27 7.53 25.82 -18.28
CA GLU A 27 8.71 25.88 -17.41
C GLU A 27 9.12 24.47 -16.91
N ARG A 28 8.14 23.64 -16.52
CA ARG A 28 8.39 22.23 -16.15
C ARG A 28 8.89 21.39 -17.33
N LEU A 29 8.31 21.58 -18.52
CA LEU A 29 8.75 20.88 -19.73
C LEU A 29 10.17 21.32 -20.13
N GLN A 30 10.51 22.59 -19.96
CA GLN A 30 11.86 23.11 -20.18
C GLN A 30 12.86 22.49 -19.20
N GLN A 31 12.56 22.48 -17.90
CA GLN A 31 13.39 21.84 -16.87
C GLN A 31 13.61 20.35 -17.17
N HIS A 32 12.55 19.64 -17.57
CA HIS A 32 12.65 18.23 -17.93
C HIS A 32 13.49 18.00 -19.19
N ALA A 33 13.34 18.86 -20.21
CA ALA A 33 14.14 18.78 -21.43
C ALA A 33 15.62 19.10 -21.17
N GLU A 34 15.91 20.03 -20.26
CA GLU A 34 17.27 20.37 -19.84
C GLU A 34 17.93 19.22 -19.10
N LEU A 35 17.21 18.58 -18.16
CA LEU A 35 17.70 17.40 -17.45
C LEU A 35 17.98 16.21 -18.38
N LEU A 36 17.13 15.98 -19.39
CA LEU A 36 17.39 14.96 -20.41
C LEU A 36 18.61 15.29 -21.26
N ARG A 37 18.84 16.57 -21.58
CA ARG A 37 20.01 17.03 -22.33
C ARG A 37 21.30 16.82 -21.53
N GLU A 38 21.27 17.12 -20.23
CA GLU A 38 22.39 16.87 -19.33
C GLU A 38 22.72 15.38 -19.22
N GLN A 39 21.70 14.53 -19.08
CA GLN A 39 21.88 13.07 -19.06
C GLN A 39 22.50 12.57 -20.37
N GLN A 40 22.06 13.11 -21.52
CA GLN A 40 22.62 12.74 -22.82
C GLN A 40 24.09 13.17 -22.95
N LEU A 41 24.45 14.37 -22.49
CA LEU A 41 25.85 14.84 -22.50
C LEU A 41 26.75 13.96 -21.63
N GLN A 42 26.27 13.54 -20.44
CA GLN A 42 26.99 12.62 -19.56
C GLN A 42 27.25 11.25 -20.21
N LEU A 43 26.28 10.74 -20.97
CA LEU A 43 26.44 9.49 -21.73
C LEU A 43 27.47 9.63 -22.86
N THR A 44 27.43 10.72 -23.62
CA THR A 44 28.39 10.95 -24.72
C THR A 44 29.81 11.26 -24.25
N ALA A 45 29.98 11.79 -23.03
CA ALA A 45 31.29 12.04 -22.43
C ALA A 45 31.97 10.76 -21.92
N ALA A 46 31.22 9.67 -21.71
CA ALA A 46 31.75 8.38 -21.28
C ALA A 46 32.39 7.56 -22.43
N ASP A 47 32.23 7.98 -23.69
CA ASP A 47 32.71 7.25 -24.87
C ASP A 47 34.12 7.64 -25.35
N THR A 48 34.87 8.46 -24.58
CA THR A 48 36.31 8.64 -24.80
C THR A 48 37.14 8.12 -23.63
N ASN A 49 37.72 6.92 -23.85
CA ASN A 49 38.83 6.27 -23.15
C ASN A 49 38.56 5.32 -21.96
N THR A 50 39.07 4.10 -22.16
CA THR A 50 39.56 3.07 -21.22
C THR A 50 38.57 2.19 -20.43
N PRO A 51 38.69 0.84 -20.53
CA PRO A 51 37.71 -0.09 -20.00
C PRO A 51 38.05 -0.56 -18.57
N GLU A 52 38.00 0.33 -17.57
CA GLU A 52 38.06 -0.08 -16.16
C GLU A 52 37.23 0.87 -15.26
N SER A 53 35.91 0.95 -15.44
CA SER A 53 35.05 1.62 -14.45
C SER A 53 33.56 1.25 -14.52
N SER A 54 33.23 0.00 -14.85
CA SER A 54 31.85 -0.49 -14.81
C SER A 54 31.31 -0.70 -13.38
N SER A 55 32.19 -0.70 -12.36
CA SER A 55 31.79 -0.84 -10.95
C SER A 55 31.41 0.48 -10.26
N GLN A 56 31.98 1.62 -10.70
CA GLN A 56 31.80 2.91 -10.01
C GLN A 56 30.62 3.72 -10.57
N ALA A 57 30.31 3.56 -11.86
CA ALA A 57 29.13 4.17 -12.47
C ALA A 57 27.80 3.61 -11.92
N LEU A 58 27.77 2.31 -11.56
CA LEU A 58 26.60 1.68 -10.91
C LEU A 58 26.44 2.07 -9.43
N GLN A 59 27.50 2.52 -8.75
CA GLN A 59 27.42 3.02 -7.37
C GLN A 59 26.93 4.47 -7.28
N ASN A 60 27.27 5.33 -8.26
CA ASN A 60 26.90 6.75 -8.22
C ASN A 60 25.44 7.03 -8.63
N LEU A 61 24.83 6.17 -9.46
CA LEU A 61 23.39 6.25 -9.79
C LEU A 61 22.49 5.92 -8.59
N LEU A 62 23.00 5.20 -7.59
CA LEU A 62 22.27 4.84 -6.38
C LEU A 62 22.38 5.92 -5.28
N ALA A 63 23.28 6.91 -5.43
CA ALA A 63 23.57 7.91 -4.41
C ALA A 63 22.81 9.25 -4.55
N GLN A 64 22.09 9.49 -5.67
CA GLN A 64 21.39 10.78 -5.90
C GLN A 64 19.90 10.77 -5.50
N GLY A 65 19.55 9.98 -4.48
CA GLY A 65 18.27 10.04 -3.77
C GLY A 65 18.44 10.59 -2.36
N GLY A 66 19.02 11.78 -2.21
CA GLY A 66 19.34 12.39 -0.92
C GLY A 66 18.15 13.05 -0.22
N PHE A 67 17.71 12.44 0.89
CA PHE A 67 17.06 13.16 1.99
C PHE A 67 17.79 12.75 3.28
N THR A 68 18.89 13.43 3.59
CA THR A 68 19.57 13.33 4.89
C THR A 68 19.47 14.68 5.60
N ARG A 69 18.75 14.66 6.73
CA ARG A 69 18.67 15.74 7.70
C ARG A 69 19.86 15.60 8.65
N GLU A 70 20.74 16.59 8.67
CA GLU A 70 21.76 16.71 9.72
C GLU A 70 21.31 17.70 10.80
N GLY A 71 21.49 17.29 12.07
CA GLY A 71 21.40 18.11 13.27
C GLY A 71 20.32 17.69 14.28
N PRO A 72 20.57 17.79 15.60
CA PRO A 72 21.81 17.52 16.32
C PRO A 72 21.67 16.33 17.28
N GLU A 73 22.84 15.88 17.72
CA GLU A 73 23.19 14.87 18.71
C GLU A 73 22.76 15.35 20.10
N ASP A 74 22.01 14.50 20.81
CA ASP A 74 21.74 14.67 22.23
C ASP A 74 22.10 13.37 22.95
N GLU A 75 23.08 13.51 23.83
CA GLU A 75 23.69 12.51 24.68
C GLU A 75 22.97 12.45 26.03
N GLY A 76 22.76 11.23 26.54
CA GLY A 76 22.39 10.94 27.93
C GLY A 76 21.00 10.30 28.08
N ASP A 77 20.75 9.39 29.01
CA ASP A 77 21.55 8.64 29.98
C ASP A 77 20.59 7.57 30.55
N SER A 78 21.15 6.59 31.27
CA SER A 78 20.51 5.70 32.24
C SER A 78 19.87 4.40 31.72
N THR A 79 20.76 3.40 31.68
CA THR A 79 20.61 2.08 32.30
C THR A 79 19.22 1.70 32.82
N ASP A 80 18.66 0.62 32.29
CA ASP A 80 18.26 -0.48 33.15
C ASP A 80 18.31 -1.82 32.43
N SER A 81 19.00 -2.74 33.08
CA SER A 81 19.34 -4.09 32.64
C SER A 81 18.42 -5.08 33.32
N VAL A 82 17.78 -5.96 32.55
CA VAL A 82 17.08 -7.15 33.09
C VAL A 82 17.45 -8.40 32.26
N PRO A 83 17.70 -9.56 32.88
CA PRO A 83 18.46 -10.67 32.28
C PRO A 83 17.61 -11.70 31.51
N THR A 84 18.24 -12.23 30.46
CA THR A 84 18.43 -13.63 30.02
C THR A 84 17.34 -14.72 30.20
N ALA A 85 17.18 -15.49 29.10
CA ALA A 85 16.62 -16.85 28.95
C ALA A 85 15.09 -16.99 29.00
N ALA A 86 14.36 -17.76 28.17
CA ALA A 86 14.51 -18.66 27.02
C ALA A 86 13.04 -19.08 26.65
N PRO A 87 12.70 -19.94 25.65
CA PRO A 87 13.54 -20.64 24.69
C PRO A 87 13.14 -20.42 23.21
N SER A 88 14.16 -20.52 22.36
CA SER A 88 14.02 -20.80 20.93
C SER A 88 13.27 -22.12 20.73
N ALA A 89 12.22 -22.07 19.91
CA ALA A 89 11.51 -23.25 19.46
C ALA A 89 12.48 -24.28 18.84
N PRO A 90 12.28 -25.58 19.11
CA PRO A 90 13.15 -26.63 18.60
C PRO A 90 13.04 -26.70 17.07
N VAL A 91 14.18 -26.74 16.40
CA VAL A 91 14.28 -27.19 15.00
C VAL A 91 13.96 -28.69 15.00
N PRO A 92 12.85 -29.16 14.41
CA PRO A 92 12.62 -30.59 14.31
C PRO A 92 13.59 -31.18 13.28
N LYS A 93 14.41 -32.11 13.76
CA LYS A 93 15.17 -33.02 12.90
C LYS A 93 14.20 -33.76 11.99
N ALA A 94 14.53 -33.82 10.70
CA ALA A 94 13.81 -34.59 9.70
C ALA A 94 13.75 -36.06 10.16
N THR A 95 12.64 -36.42 10.78
CA THR A 95 12.32 -37.80 11.16
C THR A 95 11.45 -38.32 10.05
N GLN A 96 11.96 -39.28 9.29
CA GLN A 96 11.18 -39.95 8.26
C GLN A 96 10.07 -40.73 8.95
N VAL A 97 8.82 -40.30 8.75
CA VAL A 97 7.64 -41.02 9.20
C VAL A 97 7.07 -41.75 8.00
N GLU A 98 7.15 -43.07 8.03
CA GLU A 98 6.44 -43.95 7.13
C GLU A 98 4.94 -43.91 7.46
N GLY A 99 4.20 -43.16 6.66
CA GLY A 99 2.75 -43.01 6.75
C GLY A 99 2.31 -42.20 5.55
N LYS A 100 1.16 -42.54 4.94
CA LYS A 100 0.63 -41.91 3.71
C LYS A 100 1.02 -40.43 3.62
N GLY A 101 1.93 -40.12 2.70
CA GLY A 101 2.46 -38.77 2.56
C GLY A 101 1.34 -37.76 2.40
N LEU A 102 1.54 -36.54 2.91
CA LEU A 102 0.59 -35.45 2.73
C LEU A 102 0.35 -35.26 1.22
N SER A 103 -0.89 -35.40 0.80
CA SER A 103 -1.32 -35.19 -0.58
C SER A 103 -2.04 -33.85 -0.71
N CYS A 104 -1.83 -33.16 -1.83
CA CYS A 104 -2.56 -31.96 -2.20
C CYS A 104 -4.07 -32.27 -2.25
N GLU A 105 -4.90 -31.46 -1.58
CA GLU A 105 -6.36 -31.65 -1.57
C GLU A 105 -7.02 -31.36 -2.93
N VAL A 106 -6.33 -30.64 -3.83
CA VAL A 106 -6.85 -30.25 -5.15
C VAL A 106 -6.51 -31.27 -6.25
N CYS A 107 -5.26 -31.75 -6.29
CA CYS A 107 -4.78 -32.64 -7.36
C CYS A 107 -4.27 -34.00 -6.88
N GLY A 108 -4.23 -34.25 -5.56
CA GLY A 108 -3.74 -35.50 -4.99
C GLY A 108 -2.22 -35.70 -5.03
N SER A 109 -1.44 -34.76 -5.55
CA SER A 109 0.02 -34.91 -5.62
C SER A 109 0.68 -34.89 -4.24
N GLY A 110 1.73 -35.66 -4.03
CA GLY A 110 2.49 -35.67 -2.77
C GLY A 110 3.39 -34.45 -2.53
N LEU A 111 3.33 -33.43 -3.39
CA LEU A 111 4.20 -32.25 -3.36
C LEU A 111 3.53 -31.07 -2.65
N VAL A 112 3.18 -31.25 -1.37
CA VAL A 112 2.54 -30.20 -0.57
C VAL A 112 3.52 -29.07 -0.23
N ASP A 113 3.06 -27.81 -0.30
CA ASP A 113 3.80 -26.62 0.13
C ASP A 113 3.93 -26.63 1.66
N PRO A 114 5.16 -26.80 2.22
CA PRO A 114 5.35 -26.91 3.66
C PRO A 114 4.92 -25.63 4.41
N MET A 115 5.08 -24.45 3.80
CA MET A 115 4.73 -23.19 4.42
C MET A 115 3.21 -23.08 4.62
N TYR A 116 2.43 -23.52 3.64
CA TYR A 116 0.96 -23.53 3.76
C TYR A 116 0.48 -24.55 4.78
N HIS A 117 1.11 -25.72 4.81
CA HIS A 117 0.78 -26.74 5.78
C HIS A 117 1.12 -26.31 7.21
N ASP A 118 2.29 -25.72 7.43
CA ASP A 118 2.75 -25.39 8.78
C ASP A 118 1.99 -24.20 9.39
N VAL A 119 1.75 -23.16 8.59
CA VAL A 119 1.11 -21.92 9.07
C VAL A 119 -0.41 -22.04 9.02
N PHE A 120 -0.97 -22.51 7.91
CA PHE A 120 -2.42 -22.49 7.68
C PHE A 120 -3.08 -23.85 7.90
N ARG A 121 -2.31 -24.93 8.07
CA ARG A 121 -2.82 -26.32 8.13
C ARG A 121 -3.58 -26.73 6.86
N ILE A 122 -3.14 -26.18 5.72
CA ILE A 122 -3.72 -26.44 4.39
C ILE A 122 -2.73 -27.29 3.58
N THR A 123 -3.19 -28.43 3.09
CA THR A 123 -2.40 -29.33 2.25
C THR A 123 -2.61 -29.01 0.76
N VAL A 124 -1.86 -28.03 0.25
CA VAL A 124 -1.92 -27.60 -1.16
C VAL A 124 -0.52 -27.58 -1.77
N CYS A 125 -0.38 -28.02 -3.03
CA CYS A 125 0.88 -27.91 -3.77
C CYS A 125 1.04 -26.52 -4.39
N THR A 126 2.28 -26.09 -4.65
CA THR A 126 2.60 -24.80 -5.29
C THR A 126 1.81 -24.53 -6.57
N PRO A 127 1.67 -25.46 -7.54
CA PRO A 127 0.92 -25.17 -8.76
C PRO A 127 -0.58 -24.96 -8.50
N CYS A 128 -1.20 -25.80 -7.66
CA CYS A 128 -2.62 -25.63 -7.32
C CYS A 128 -2.89 -24.36 -6.52
N LYS A 129 -1.97 -23.97 -5.64
CA LYS A 129 -2.03 -22.68 -4.94
C LYS A 129 -2.04 -21.51 -5.94
N ASN A 130 -1.10 -21.51 -6.89
CA ASN A 130 -0.96 -20.41 -7.85
C ASN A 130 -2.11 -20.37 -8.86
N ASN A 131 -2.65 -21.52 -9.24
CA ASN A 131 -3.79 -21.59 -10.18
C ASN A 131 -5.12 -21.18 -9.54
N ASN A 132 -5.21 -21.21 -8.20
CA ASN A 132 -6.43 -20.91 -7.45
C ASN A 132 -6.18 -19.75 -6.47
N GLU A 133 -5.68 -18.62 -6.97
CA GLU A 133 -5.38 -17.43 -6.16
C GLU A 133 -6.61 -16.88 -5.43
N GLU A 134 -7.81 -17.06 -5.99
CA GLU A 134 -9.05 -16.62 -5.34
C GLU A 134 -9.29 -17.33 -3.99
N GLU A 135 -8.82 -18.56 -3.83
CA GLU A 135 -8.98 -19.34 -2.61
C GLU A 135 -7.71 -19.38 -1.77
N TYR A 136 -6.55 -19.66 -2.38
CA TYR A 136 -5.29 -19.82 -1.65
C TYR A 136 -4.39 -18.58 -1.68
N GLY A 137 -4.81 -17.49 -2.33
CA GLY A 137 -4.05 -16.26 -2.40
C GLY A 137 -3.74 -15.68 -1.02
N LEU A 138 -2.59 -15.01 -0.93
CA LEU A 138 -2.18 -14.29 0.27
C LEU A 138 -2.65 -12.85 0.21
N VAL A 139 -3.32 -12.39 1.26
CA VAL A 139 -3.92 -11.06 1.36
C VAL A 139 -3.28 -10.31 2.50
N THR A 140 -2.95 -9.03 2.31
CA THR A 140 -2.37 -8.21 3.38
C THR A 140 -3.41 -7.90 4.46
N LYS A 141 -2.96 -7.57 5.67
CA LYS A 141 -3.86 -7.14 6.76
C LYS A 141 -4.82 -6.02 6.33
N GLY A 142 -4.34 -5.03 5.58
CA GLY A 142 -5.14 -3.88 5.15
C GLY A 142 -6.26 -4.29 4.19
N ASP A 143 -5.91 -5.08 3.19
CA ASP A 143 -6.85 -5.59 2.19
C ASP A 143 -7.86 -6.55 2.82
N ALA A 144 -7.42 -7.37 3.77
CA ALA A 144 -8.31 -8.27 4.50
C ALA A 144 -9.42 -7.52 5.26
N VAL A 145 -9.07 -6.41 5.93
CA VAL A 145 -10.04 -5.55 6.62
C VAL A 145 -10.97 -4.85 5.63
N ALA A 146 -10.45 -4.44 4.47
CA ALA A 146 -11.23 -3.75 3.44
C ALA A 146 -12.20 -4.68 2.69
N GLU A 147 -11.75 -5.87 2.29
CA GLU A 147 -12.53 -6.82 1.49
C GLU A 147 -13.50 -7.65 2.35
N PHE A 148 -13.02 -8.21 3.47
CA PHE A 148 -13.78 -9.15 4.31
C PHE A 148 -14.47 -8.47 5.50
N LEU A 149 -14.26 -7.17 5.69
CA LEU A 149 -14.88 -6.36 6.74
C LEU A 149 -14.63 -6.91 8.15
N LEU A 150 -13.51 -7.63 8.34
CA LEU A 150 -13.11 -8.21 9.62
C LEU A 150 -12.47 -7.17 10.52
N GLN A 151 -12.67 -7.32 11.84
CA GLN A 151 -12.04 -6.46 12.84
C GLN A 151 -10.61 -6.91 13.12
N GLU A 152 -9.80 -5.95 13.56
CA GLU A 152 -8.39 -6.21 13.88
C GLU A 152 -8.22 -7.22 15.02
N GLY A 153 -9.14 -7.27 16.00
CA GLY A 153 -9.13 -8.28 17.07
C GLY A 153 -9.19 -9.70 16.53
N THR A 154 -10.11 -9.98 15.58
CA THR A 154 -10.22 -11.28 14.92
C THR A 154 -8.97 -11.61 14.10
N MET A 155 -8.42 -10.63 13.40
CA MET A 155 -7.20 -10.82 12.58
C MET A 155 -5.98 -11.20 13.41
N ARG A 156 -5.88 -10.75 14.67
CA ARG A 156 -4.75 -11.07 15.56
C ARG A 156 -4.68 -12.55 15.95
N VAL A 157 -5.81 -13.24 15.97
CA VAL A 157 -5.92 -14.65 16.37
C VAL A 157 -5.77 -15.60 15.17
N MET A 158 -5.96 -15.09 13.95
CA MET A 158 -5.84 -15.91 12.74
C MET A 158 -4.37 -16.20 12.39
N PRO A 159 -4.09 -17.37 11.80
CA PRO A 159 -2.76 -17.70 11.31
C PRO A 159 -2.34 -16.73 10.21
N TYR A 160 -1.07 -16.32 10.22
CA TYR A 160 -0.50 -15.39 9.26
C TYR A 160 0.94 -15.73 8.94
N LEU A 161 1.40 -15.27 7.78
CA LEU A 161 2.80 -15.30 7.36
C LEU A 161 3.40 -13.90 7.50
N GLU A 162 4.57 -13.78 8.12
CA GLU A 162 5.31 -12.52 8.19
C GLU A 162 6.29 -12.39 7.04
N ARG A 163 6.29 -11.21 6.39
CA ARG A 163 7.28 -10.83 5.38
C ARG A 163 7.79 -9.42 5.64
N ASN A 164 9.01 -9.13 5.20
CA ASN A 164 9.55 -7.78 5.26
C ASN A 164 8.68 -6.85 4.42
N ASN A 165 8.40 -5.65 4.92
CA ASN A 165 7.58 -4.67 4.21
C ASN A 165 8.27 -4.26 2.90
N PRO A 166 7.57 -4.31 1.75
CA PRO A 166 8.22 -4.13 0.45
C PRO A 166 8.64 -2.67 0.21
N ARG A 167 8.06 -1.72 0.97
CA ARG A 167 8.42 -0.31 0.89
C ARG A 167 9.71 0.01 1.65
N ASN A 168 9.91 -0.60 2.81
CA ASN A 168 11.13 -0.44 3.61
C ASN A 168 11.22 -1.60 4.63
N THR A 169 12.34 -2.32 4.62
CA THR A 169 12.59 -3.45 5.53
C THR A 169 12.65 -3.06 7.00
N LYS A 170 12.94 -1.78 7.33
CA LYS A 170 12.92 -1.24 8.70
C LYS A 170 11.51 -1.00 9.23
N TYR A 171 10.50 -0.91 8.37
CA TYR A 171 9.12 -0.79 8.81
C TYR A 171 8.62 -2.09 9.42
N GLN A 172 7.51 -2.02 10.15
CA GLN A 172 6.86 -3.21 10.68
C GLN A 172 6.60 -4.23 9.57
N LYS A 173 6.94 -5.49 9.84
CA LYS A 173 6.74 -6.62 8.93
C LYS A 173 5.28 -6.69 8.51
N MET A 174 5.05 -6.97 7.22
CA MET A 174 3.71 -7.20 6.72
C MET A 174 3.21 -8.57 7.18
N LYS A 175 1.91 -8.64 7.49
CA LYS A 175 1.21 -9.88 7.78
C LYS A 175 0.34 -10.26 6.59
N LEU A 176 0.53 -11.49 6.11
CA LEU A 176 -0.18 -12.08 5.00
C LEU A 176 -1.09 -13.20 5.50
N TYR A 177 -2.35 -13.17 5.09
CA TYR A 177 -3.38 -14.13 5.49
C TYR A 177 -3.87 -14.91 4.28
N CYS A 178 -4.24 -16.18 4.47
CA CYS A 178 -4.81 -16.99 3.40
C CYS A 178 -6.28 -16.60 3.15
N ARG A 179 -6.64 -16.34 1.88
CA ARG A 179 -7.97 -15.87 1.47
C ARG A 179 -9.10 -16.84 1.86
N ARG A 180 -8.88 -18.15 1.78
CA ARG A 180 -9.82 -19.21 2.22
C ARG A 180 -10.22 -19.05 3.69
N LEU A 181 -9.25 -18.83 4.57
CA LEU A 181 -9.49 -18.65 6.00
C LEU A 181 -10.22 -17.34 6.30
N LEU A 182 -9.84 -16.26 5.62
CA LEU A 182 -10.52 -14.97 5.72
C LEU A 182 -11.98 -15.07 5.29
N ARG A 183 -12.24 -15.74 4.16
CA ARG A 183 -13.58 -15.98 3.63
C ARG A 183 -14.43 -16.76 4.62
N ALA A 184 -13.92 -17.87 5.16
CA ALA A 184 -14.64 -18.67 6.15
C ALA A 184 -15.00 -17.84 7.39
N LYS A 185 -14.06 -17.04 7.92
CA LYS A 185 -14.32 -16.18 9.08
C LYS A 185 -15.25 -15.00 8.78
N ALA A 186 -15.21 -14.47 7.56
CA ALA A 186 -16.14 -13.44 7.13
C ALA A 186 -17.57 -13.99 7.03
N TYR A 187 -17.73 -15.19 6.48
CA TYR A 187 -19.03 -15.83 6.36
C TYR A 187 -19.61 -16.22 7.71
N GLU A 188 -18.79 -16.66 8.67
CA GLU A 188 -19.21 -16.88 10.06
C GLU A 188 -19.72 -15.59 10.73
N ARG A 189 -19.15 -14.44 10.38
CA ARG A 189 -19.52 -13.14 10.97
C ARG A 189 -20.76 -12.51 10.33
N TRP A 190 -20.90 -12.66 9.02
CA TRP A 190 -21.90 -11.97 8.21
C TRP A 190 -22.94 -12.92 7.62
N ASP A 191 -23.08 -14.12 8.20
CA ASP A 191 -24.05 -15.14 7.79
C ASP A 191 -24.00 -15.47 6.29
N GLY A 192 -22.77 -15.66 5.78
CA GLY A 192 -22.50 -16.08 4.41
C GLY A 192 -22.10 -14.97 3.42
N PRO A 193 -22.07 -15.29 2.12
CA PRO A 193 -21.64 -14.35 1.08
C PRO A 193 -22.64 -13.19 0.88
N GLU A 194 -23.93 -13.45 1.04
CA GLU A 194 -24.98 -12.44 0.84
C GLU A 194 -24.92 -11.37 1.93
N GLY A 195 -24.83 -11.75 3.21
CA GLY A 195 -24.75 -10.77 4.29
C GLY A 195 -23.45 -9.95 4.27
N LEU A 196 -22.33 -10.53 3.80
CA LEU A 196 -21.10 -9.76 3.57
C LEU A 196 -21.30 -8.71 2.45
N ALA A 197 -22.01 -9.06 1.38
CA ALA A 197 -22.31 -8.14 0.29
C ALA A 197 -23.27 -7.03 0.75
N GLU A 198 -24.29 -7.37 1.54
CA GLU A 198 -25.25 -6.41 2.11
C GLU A 198 -24.55 -5.40 3.02
N GLU A 199 -23.72 -5.87 3.96
CA GLU A 199 -22.96 -4.98 4.84
C GLU A 199 -22.01 -4.06 4.05
N ARG A 200 -21.44 -4.55 2.95
CA ARG A 200 -20.61 -3.73 2.06
C ARG A 200 -21.42 -2.64 1.38
N ASN A 201 -22.62 -2.95 0.89
CA ASN A 201 -23.53 -1.96 0.30
C ASN A 201 -23.99 -0.94 1.34
N ARG A 202 -24.40 -1.39 2.53
CA ARG A 202 -24.76 -0.50 3.65
C ARG A 202 -23.66 0.50 4.01
N ARG A 203 -22.39 0.05 4.06
CA ARG A 203 -21.25 0.95 4.30
C ARG A 203 -21.00 1.92 3.15
N ARG A 204 -21.25 1.49 1.91
CA ARG A 204 -21.12 2.33 0.71
C ARG A 204 -22.18 3.43 0.70
N GLU A 205 -23.44 3.07 0.95
CA GLU A 205 -24.56 4.02 1.00
C GLU A 205 -24.37 5.04 2.10
N ARG A 206 -24.02 4.62 3.33
CA ARG A 206 -23.73 5.56 4.43
C ARG A 206 -22.63 6.55 4.07
N ARG A 207 -21.57 6.11 3.39
CA ARG A 207 -20.49 7.00 2.93
C ARG A 207 -20.98 7.98 1.88
N TYR A 208 -21.84 7.52 0.97
CA TYR A 208 -22.45 8.35 -0.07
C TYR A 208 -23.37 9.42 0.54
N GLU A 209 -24.28 9.05 1.43
CA GLU A 209 -25.15 9.97 2.15
C GLU A 209 -24.36 11.00 2.96
N SER A 210 -23.35 10.54 3.70
CA SER A 210 -22.47 11.43 4.47
C SER A 210 -21.69 12.40 3.57
N ALA A 211 -21.33 11.97 2.35
CA ALA A 211 -20.68 12.85 1.39
C ALA A 211 -21.66 13.89 0.85
N ILE A 212 -22.90 13.49 0.52
CA ILE A 212 -23.97 14.41 0.11
C ILE A 212 -24.21 15.45 1.19
N ASP A 213 -24.46 15.03 2.44
CA ASP A 213 -24.73 15.96 3.53
C ASP A 213 -23.60 16.98 3.73
N LYS A 214 -22.35 16.53 3.69
CA LYS A 214 -21.18 17.42 3.76
C LYS A 214 -21.18 18.43 2.62
N THR A 215 -21.48 18.01 1.39
CA THR A 215 -21.54 18.94 0.25
C THR A 215 -22.68 19.95 0.40
N LEU A 216 -23.88 19.52 0.80
CA LEU A 216 -25.02 20.40 1.03
C LEU A 216 -24.74 21.43 2.14
N ASN A 217 -24.09 21.00 3.22
CA ASN A 217 -23.69 21.87 4.33
C ASN A 217 -22.67 22.95 3.88
N VAL A 218 -21.72 22.58 3.01
CA VAL A 218 -20.78 23.54 2.40
C VAL A 218 -21.55 24.58 1.56
N PHE A 219 -22.48 24.15 0.71
CA PHE A 219 -23.30 25.07 -0.11
C PHE A 219 -24.21 25.97 0.74
N ALA A 220 -24.78 25.46 1.82
CA ALA A 220 -25.60 26.26 2.74
C ALA A 220 -24.77 27.36 3.43
N LYS A 221 -23.55 27.03 3.86
CA LYS A 221 -22.61 27.99 4.48
C LYS A 221 -22.14 29.06 3.50
N THR A 222 -21.82 28.70 2.26
CA THR A 222 -21.40 29.67 1.23
C THR A 222 -22.53 30.62 0.86
N THR A 223 -23.76 30.11 0.71
CA THR A 223 -24.94 30.93 0.41
C THR A 223 -25.26 31.92 1.53
N LYS A 224 -25.19 31.48 2.79
CA LYS A 224 -25.36 32.37 3.96
C LYS A 224 -24.30 33.47 4.01
N LYS A 225 -23.02 33.14 3.78
CA LYS A 225 -21.93 34.12 3.72
C LYS A 225 -22.13 35.15 2.59
N ALA A 226 -22.54 34.70 1.40
CA ALA A 226 -22.83 35.59 0.27
C ALA A 226 -23.98 36.57 0.58
N LYS A 227 -25.04 36.09 1.25
CA LYS A 227 -26.18 36.93 1.66
C LYS A 227 -25.80 37.99 2.69
N ILE A 228 -24.93 37.63 3.66
CA ILE A 228 -24.41 38.58 4.66
C ILE A 228 -23.57 39.68 4.01
N TRP A 229 -22.72 39.32 3.03
CA TRP A 229 -21.83 40.28 2.38
C TRP A 229 -22.55 41.19 1.36
N SER A 230 -23.73 40.77 0.89
CA SER A 230 -24.59 41.57 0.00
C SER A 230 -25.43 42.63 0.74
N GLN A 231 -25.48 42.62 2.07
CA GLN A 231 -26.26 43.55 2.90
C GLN A 231 -25.41 44.63 3.60
N LYS A 232 -24.11 44.70 3.30
CA LYS A 232 -23.20 45.79 3.69
C LYS A 232 -22.88 46.63 2.46
#